data_AF-A0A7C5SSP2-F1
#
_entry.id   AF-A0A7C5SSP2-F1
#
_cell.length_a   1.000
_cell.length_b   1.000
_cell.length_c   1.000
_cell.angle_alpha   90.00
_cell.angle_beta   90.00
_cell.angle_gamma   90.00
#
_symmetry.space_group_name_H-M   'P 1'
#
loop_
_entity.id
_entity.type
_entity.pdbx_description
1 polymer ?
#
loop_
_entity_poly.entity_id
_entity_poly.type
_entity_poly.pdbx_seq_one_letter_code
_entity_poly.pdbx_strand_id
1 'polypeptide(L)' 'MEKTQFSYYLDTVSKYAGGIAAFLVLLLSLLVAYDAGMRYLFSEGSIALQEIEWHLFDMIFLLGLSYALKH' A
#
# COMPACT_ATOMS: atom_id res chain seq x y z
N MET A 1 28.77 14.82 15.05
CA MET A 1 28.20 15.26 13.76
C MET A 1 27.83 14.11 12.82
N GLU A 2 27.80 12.84 13.29
CA GLU A 2 27.50 11.68 12.42
C GLU A 2 26.01 11.25 12.45
N LYS A 3 25.31 11.46 13.58
CA LYS A 3 23.90 11.05 13.76
C LYS A 3 22.91 11.69 12.78
N THR A 4 23.24 12.84 12.20
CA THR A 4 22.34 13.60 11.32
C THR A 4 22.19 13.00 9.93
N GLN A 5 23.25 12.40 9.37
CA GLN A 5 23.25 11.87 8.00
C GLN A 5 22.38 10.60 7.88
N PHE A 6 22.51 9.68 8.84
CA PHE A 6 21.70 8.47 8.89
C PHE A 6 20.20 8.77 9.08
N SER A 7 19.87 9.70 9.99
CA SER A 7 18.50 10.14 10.22
C SER A 7 17.87 10.77 8.97
N TYR A 8 18.63 11.61 8.24
CA TYR A 8 18.16 12.26 7.02
C TYR A 8 17.87 11.25 5.89
N TYR A 9 18.69 10.22 5.77
CA TYR A 9 18.46 9.14 4.82
C TYR A 9 17.18 8.37 5.13
N LEU A 10 16.97 7.98 6.40
CA LEU A 10 15.75 7.29 6.84
C LEU A 10 14.50 8.16 6.60
N ASP A 11 14.56 9.45 6.92
CA ASP A 11 13.45 10.37 6.68
C ASP A 11 13.06 10.46 5.20
N THR A 12 14.05 10.40 4.32
CA THR A 12 13.87 10.44 2.87
C THR A 12 13.21 9.16 2.39
N VAL A 13 13.71 8.00 2.82
CA VAL A 13 13.12 6.69 2.50
C VAL A 13 11.67 6.60 2.97
N SER A 14 11.39 6.99 4.22
CA SER A 14 10.03 7.01 4.78
C SER A 14 9.08 7.91 3.98
N LYS A 15 9.53 9.08 3.52
CA LYS A 15 8.73 9.96 2.65
C LYS A 15 8.35 9.30 1.33
N TYR A 16 9.32 8.69 0.65
CA TYR A 16 9.06 7.99 -0.61
C TYR A 16 8.17 6.76 -0.39
N ALA A 17 8.41 5.98 0.66
CA ALA A 17 7.56 4.84 1.03
C ALA A 17 6.11 5.25 1.28
N GLY A 18 5.89 6.36 1.99
CA GLY A 18 4.54 6.93 2.18
C GLY A 18 3.88 7.38 0.88
N GLY A 19 4.62 8.01 -0.02
CA GLY A 19 4.12 8.40 -1.34
C GLY A 19 3.72 7.20 -2.20
N ILE A 20 4.53 6.14 -2.21
CA ILE A 20 4.22 4.89 -2.90
C ILE A 20 3.00 4.22 -2.26
N ALA A 21 2.94 4.13 -0.93
CA ALA A 21 1.81 3.55 -0.21
C ALA A 21 0.50 4.28 -0.55
N ALA A 22 0.51 5.62 -0.60
CA ALA A 22 -0.66 6.41 -0.95
C ALA A 22 -1.17 6.10 -2.38
N PHE A 23 -0.26 5.94 -3.34
CA PHE A 23 -0.63 5.52 -4.70
C PHE A 23 -1.18 4.09 -4.74
N LEU A 24 -0.54 3.16 -4.04
CA LEU A 24 -0.98 1.77 -3.97
C LEU A 24 -2.36 1.62 -3.31
N VAL A 25 -2.70 2.45 -2.32
CA VAL A 25 -4.05 2.49 -1.72
C VAL A 25 -5.12 2.78 -2.75
N LEU A 26 -4.89 3.74 -3.65
CA LEU A 26 -5.83 4.05 -4.73
C LEU A 26 -6.00 2.85 -5.67
N LEU A 27 -4.89 2.20 -6.01
CA LEU A 27 -4.91 1.00 -6.85
C LEU A 27 -5.67 -0.16 -6.17
N LEU A 28 -5.41 -0.41 -4.89
CA LEU A 28 -6.11 -1.42 -4.10
C LEU A 28 -7.62 -1.12 -4.02
N SER A 29 -7.99 0.15 -3.80
CA SER A 29 -9.40 0.54 -3.74
C SER A 29 -10.13 0.25 -5.05
N LEU A 30 -9.49 0.49 -6.20
CA LEU A 30 -10.07 0.17 -7.51
C LEU A 30 -10.16 -1.33 -7.73
N LEU A 31 -9.15 -2.09 -7.31
CA LEU A 31 -9.13 -3.55 -7.42
C LEU A 31 -10.26 -4.19 -6.61
N VAL A 32 -10.40 -3.78 -5.34
CA VAL A 32 -11.47 -4.27 -4.44
C VAL A 32 -12.85 -3.89 -4.97
N ALA A 33 -13.01 -2.66 -5.49
CA ALA A 33 -14.27 -2.24 -6.09
C ALA A 33 -14.63 -3.08 -7.32
N TYR A 34 -13.63 -3.41 -8.15
CA TYR A 34 -13.81 -4.30 -9.31
C TYR A 34 -14.17 -5.72 -8.88
N ASP A 35 -13.43 -6.33 -7.96
CA ASP A 35 -13.69 -7.71 -7.49
C ASP A 35 -15.06 -7.81 -6.80
N ALA A 36 -15.44 -6.82 -5.98
CA ALA A 36 -16.77 -6.74 -5.39
C ALA A 36 -17.85 -6.57 -6.47
N GLY A 37 -17.63 -5.71 -7.47
CA GLY A 37 -18.54 -5.51 -8.59
C GLY A 37 -18.80 -6.80 -9.37
N MET A 38 -17.74 -7.52 -9.73
CA MET A 38 -17.84 -8.83 -10.40
C MET A 38 -18.63 -9.83 -9.55
N ARG A 39 -18.35 -9.90 -8.26
CA ARG A 39 -19.00 -10.84 -7.35
C ARG A 39 -20.50 -10.57 -7.19
N TYR A 40 -20.90 -9.31 -7.04
CA TYR A 40 -22.28 -8.98 -6.74
C TYR A 40 -23.14 -8.70 -7.98
N LEU A 41 -22.59 -8.12 -9.04
CA LEU A 41 -23.35 -7.80 -10.26
C LEU A 41 -23.36 -8.97 -11.24
N PHE A 42 -22.27 -9.73 -11.31
CA PHE A 42 -22.08 -10.78 -12.30
C PHE A 42 -22.01 -12.19 -11.68
N SER A 43 -22.03 -12.31 -10.33
CA SER A 43 -21.88 -13.58 -9.61
C SER A 43 -20.57 -14.33 -9.94
N GLU A 44 -19.55 -13.60 -10.38
CA GLU A 44 -18.22 -14.12 -10.69
C GLU A 44 -17.20 -13.58 -9.69
N GLY A 45 -16.37 -14.45 -9.12
CA GLY A 45 -15.30 -14.06 -8.20
C GLY A 45 -14.00 -14.78 -8.53
N SER A 46 -12.87 -14.11 -8.26
CA SER A 46 -11.54 -14.68 -8.52
C SER A 46 -10.71 -14.74 -7.24
N ILE A 47 -10.35 -15.95 -6.82
CA ILE A 47 -9.44 -16.15 -5.67
C ILE A 47 -8.07 -15.53 -5.95
N ALA A 48 -7.58 -15.61 -7.19
CA ALA A 48 -6.31 -15.01 -7.57
C ALA A 48 -6.32 -13.47 -7.45
N LEU A 49 -7.44 -12.81 -7.79
CA LEU A 49 -7.57 -11.37 -7.56
C LEU A 49 -7.59 -11.05 -6.07
N GLN A 50 -8.29 -11.86 -5.28
CA GLN A 50 -8.32 -11.72 -3.84
C GLN A 50 -6.92 -11.87 -3.22
N GLU A 51 -6.13 -12.87 -3.62
CA GLU A 51 -4.74 -13.03 -3.17
C GLU A 51 -3.87 -11.81 -3.51
N ILE A 52 -4.05 -11.21 -4.68
CA ILE A 52 -3.37 -9.96 -5.07
C ILE A 52 -3.79 -8.80 -4.16
N GLU A 53 -5.08 -8.69 -3.81
CA GLU A 53 -5.55 -7.67 -2.85
C GLU A 53 -4.85 -7.81 -1.50
N TRP A 54 -4.72 -9.04 -0.99
CA TRP A 54 -4.02 -9.31 0.27
C TRP A 54 -2.54 -8.89 0.20
N HIS A 55 -1.83 -9.29 -0.85
CA HIS A 55 -0.42 -8.91 -1.01
C HIS A 55 -0.24 -7.39 -1.18
N LEU A 56 -1.15 -6.74 -1.92
CA LEU A 56 -1.12 -5.31 -2.11
C LEU A 56 -1.40 -4.55 -0.81
N PHE A 57 -2.35 -5.05 -0.01
CA PHE A 57 -2.64 -4.54 1.32
C PHE A 57 -1.42 -4.63 2.24
N ASP A 58 -0.75 -5.77 2.30
CA ASP A 58 0.46 -5.94 3.13
C ASP A 58 1.58 -4.99 2.71
N MET A 59 1.80 -4.80 1.40
CA MET A 59 2.78 -3.84 0.88
C MET A 59 2.44 -2.40 1.30
N ILE A 60 1.17 -2.00 1.16
CA ILE A 60 0.69 -0.68 1.61
C ILE A 60 0.94 -0.52 3.11
N PHE A 61 0.60 -1.54 3.91
CA PHE A 61 0.75 -1.49 5.36
C PHE A 61 2.21 -1.31 5.75
N LEU A 62 3.12 -2.14 5.23
CA LEU A 62 4.54 -2.08 5.56
C LEU A 62 5.20 -0.76 5.12
N LEU A 63 4.89 -0.29 3.91
CA LEU A 63 5.43 0.96 3.39
C LEU A 63 4.84 2.18 4.12
N GLY A 64 3.53 2.18 4.34
CA GLY A 64 2.80 3.26 5.01
C GLY A 64 3.17 3.40 6.48
N LEU A 65 3.43 2.30 7.18
CA LEU A 65 3.85 2.31 8.58
C LEU A 65 5.14 3.11 8.78
N SER A 66 6.11 2.97 7.86
CA SER A 66 7.38 3.71 7.92
C SER A 66 7.21 5.23 7.80
N TYR A 67 6.18 5.68 7.08
CA TYR A 67 5.83 7.10 6.96
C TYR A 67 5.02 7.60 8.16
N ALA A 68 4.09 6.78 8.66
CA ALA A 68 3.26 7.11 9.81
C ALA A 68 4.12 7.30 11.08
N LEU A 69 5.14 6.46 11.29
CA LEU A 69 6.07 6.56 12.42
C LEU A 69 7.03 7.76 12.35
N LYS A 70 7.17 8.38 11.18
CA LYS A 70 8.02 9.56 10.99
C LYS A 70 7.35 10.85 11.52
N HIS A 71 6.02 10.91 11.53
CA HIS A 71 5.23 12.05 12.03
C HIS A 71 4.74 11.79 13.45
#